data_AF-A0A392TZ18-F1
#
_entry.id   AF-A0A392TZ18-F1
#
_cell.length_a   1.000
_cell.length_b   1.000
_cell.length_c   1.000
_cell.angle_alpha   90.00
_cell.angle_beta   90.00
_cell.angle_gamma   90.00
#
_symmetry.space_group_name_H-M   'P 1'
#
loop_
_entity.id
_entity.type
_entity.pdbx_description
1 polymer ?
#
loop_
_entity_poly.entity_id
_entity_poly.type
_entity_poly.pdbx_seq_one_letter_code
_entity_poly.pdbx_strand_id
1 'polypeptide(L)' 'MEAEEDKCVKFENGLRPDIKQLIEFSEIRDFPTLVNKSRICDMDSRAKANYYKAANEKRGKDMG' A
#
# COMPACT_ATOMS: atom_id res chain seq x y z
N MET A 1 -7.62 28.09 3.93
CA MET A 1 -8.09 26.73 4.22
C MET A 1 -7.61 25.88 3.07
N GLU A 2 -6.77 24.87 3.33
CA GLU A 2 -6.35 23.94 2.27
C GLU A 2 -7.56 23.07 1.89
N ALA A 3 -7.85 22.93 0.60
CA ALA A 3 -8.90 22.04 0.13
C ALA A 3 -8.57 20.61 0.53
N GLU A 4 -9.58 19.81 0.89
CA GLU A 4 -9.37 18.42 1.30
C GLU A 4 -8.65 17.60 0.22
N GLU A 5 -8.93 17.90 -1.05
CA GLU A 5 -8.25 17.32 -2.21
C GLU A 5 -6.74 17.62 -2.21
N ASP A 6 -6.31 18.84 -1.84
CA ASP A 6 -4.88 19.17 -1.78
C ASP A 6 -4.16 18.39 -0.67
N LYS A 7 -4.83 18.14 0.46
CA LYS A 7 -4.33 17.26 1.52
C LYS A 7 -4.17 15.82 1.04
N CYS A 8 -5.16 15.31 0.31
CA CYS A 8 -5.13 13.97 -0.26
C CYS A 8 -3.97 13.83 -1.25
N VAL A 9 -3.83 14.76 -2.20
CA VAL A 9 -2.75 14.78 -3.19
C VAL A 9 -1.37 14.83 -2.53
N LYS A 10 -1.19 15.67 -1.50
CA LYS A 10 0.08 15.73 -0.74
C LYS A 10 0.40 14.40 -0.05
N PHE A 11 -0.59 13.76 0.55
CA PHE A 11 -0.41 12.48 1.22
C PHE A 11 -0.10 11.35 0.21
N GLU A 12 -0.84 11.26 -0.89
CA GLU A 12 -0.63 10.28 -1.95
C GLU A 12 0.78 10.37 -2.55
N ASN A 13 1.31 11.58 -2.72
CA ASN A 13 2.68 11.79 -3.19
C ASN A 13 3.76 11.33 -2.21
N GLY A 14 3.43 11.18 -0.92
CA GLY A 14 4.32 10.62 0.10
C GLY A 14 4.25 9.09 0.22
N LEU A 15 3.30 8.44 -0.46
CA LEU A 15 3.16 6.99 -0.42
C LEU A 15 4.23 6.29 -1.28
N ARG A 16 4.52 5.04 -0.92
CA ARG A 16 5.31 4.14 -1.77
C ARG A 16 4.61 3.95 -3.12
N PRO A 17 5.34 3.85 -4.25
CA PRO A 17 4.73 3.74 -5.58
C PRO A 17 3.71 2.61 -5.73
N ASP A 18 3.97 1.44 -5.14
CA ASP A 18 3.07 0.29 -5.19
C ASP A 18 1.75 0.53 -4.44
N ILE A 19 1.80 1.25 -3.32
CA ILE A 19 0.62 1.62 -2.53
C ILE A 19 -0.10 2.79 -3.21
N LYS A 20 0.65 3.80 -3.67
CA LYS A 20 0.13 4.98 -4.35
C LYS A 20 -0.73 4.58 -5.53
N GLN A 21 -0.24 3.70 -6.40
CA GLN A 21 -0.99 3.24 -7.55
C GLN A 21 -2.33 2.59 -7.16
N LEU A 22 -2.35 1.75 -6.12
CA LEU A 22 -3.58 1.09 -5.64
C LEU A 22 -4.58 2.08 -5.04
N ILE A 23 -4.08 3.11 -4.38
CA ILE A 23 -4.87 4.13 -3.72
C ILE A 23 -5.44 5.13 -4.74
N GLU A 24 -4.66 5.55 -5.74
CA GLU A 24 -5.11 6.41 -6.84
C GLU A 24 -6.27 5.76 -7.61
N PHE A 25 -6.24 4.43 -7.83
CA PHE A 25 -7.35 3.68 -8.45
C PHE A 25 -8.65 3.67 -7.63
N SER A 26 -8.59 3.98 -6.34
CA SER A 26 -9.76 3.98 -5.45
C SER A 26 -10.49 5.33 -5.43
N GLU A 27 -9.94 6.37 -6.08
CA GLU A 27 -10.51 7.72 -6.23
C GLU A 27 -11.03 8.33 -4.90
N ILE A 28 -10.31 8.11 -3.80
CA ILE A 28 -10.73 8.52 -2.45
C ILE A 28 -10.47 10.02 -2.27
N ARG A 29 -11.52 10.78 -1.96
CA ARG A 29 -11.42 12.23 -1.71
C ARG A 29 -11.46 12.60 -0.22
N ASP A 30 -11.98 11.72 0.63
CA ASP A 30 -12.02 11.90 2.08
C ASP A 30 -10.66 11.54 2.71
N PHE A 31 -10.01 12.53 3.32
CA PHE A 31 -8.66 12.37 3.86
C PHE A 31 -8.56 11.30 4.97
N PRO A 32 -9.45 11.24 5.98
CA PRO A 32 -9.45 10.15 6.96
C PRO A 32 -9.53 8.75 6.33
N THR A 33 -10.38 8.57 5.33
CA THR A 33 -10.56 7.31 4.61
C THR A 33 -9.33 6.96 3.79
N LEU A 34 -8.72 7.94 3.13
CA LEU A 34 -7.48 7.79 2.37
C LEU A 34 -6.36 7.25 3.26
N VAL A 35 -6.15 7.88 4.42
CA VAL A 35 -5.12 7.47 5.39
C VAL A 35 -5.37 6.05 5.89
N ASN A 36 -6.62 5.72 6.24
CA ASN A 36 -6.93 4.39 6.76
C ASN A 36 -6.75 3.29 5.69
N LYS A 37 -7.24 3.51 4.47
CA LYS A 37 -7.07 2.54 3.35
C LYS A 37 -5.60 2.38 2.97
N SER A 38 -4.83 3.47 2.93
CA SER A 38 -3.39 3.42 2.66
C SER A 38 -2.64 2.59 3.70
N ARG A 39 -3.00 2.74 4.99
CA ARG A 39 -2.41 1.94 6.07
C ARG A 39 -2.72 0.44 5.94
N ILE A 40 -3.96 0.09 5.60
CA ILE A 40 -4.36 -1.31 5.38
C ILE A 40 -3.58 -1.89 4.19
N CYS A 41 -3.52 -1.15 3.09
CA CYS A 41 -2.81 -1.57 1.88
C CYS A 41 -1.30 -1.80 2.13
N ASP A 42 -0.66 -0.94 2.91
CA ASP A 42 0.74 -1.12 3.35
C ASP A 42 0.95 -2.41 4.18
N MET A 43 -0.01 -2.73 5.06
CA MET A 43 0.03 -3.95 5.85
C MET A 43 -0.15 -5.19 4.97
N ASP A 44 -1.12 -5.18 4.06
CA ASP A 44 -1.37 -6.28 3.11
C ASP A 44 -0.20 -6.50 2.15
N SER A 45 0.40 -5.42 1.62
CA SER A 45 1.58 -5.50 0.74
C SER A 45 2.75 -6.21 1.45
N ARG A 46 3.02 -5.85 2.71
CA ARG A 46 4.05 -6.49 3.53
C ARG A 46 3.72 -7.94 3.87
N ALA A 47 2.47 -8.23 4.25
CA ALA A 47 2.04 -9.59 4.54
C ALA A 47 2.21 -10.51 3.31
N LYS A 48 1.82 -10.01 2.13
CA LYS A 48 1.98 -10.69 0.85
C LYS A 48 3.46 -10.94 0.53
N ALA A 49 4.31 -9.93 0.68
CA ALA A 49 5.74 -10.06 0.46
C ALA A 49 6.37 -11.14 1.38
N ASN A 50 6.00 -11.13 2.66
CA ASN A 50 6.46 -12.13 3.63
C ASN A 50 6.01 -13.55 3.28
N TYR A 51 4.74 -13.71 2.87
CA TYR A 51 4.20 -15.00 2.43
C TYR A 51 5.00 -15.57 1.26
N TYR A 52 5.22 -14.78 0.21
CA TYR A 52 5.98 -15.26 -0.95
C TYR A 52 7.44 -15.50 -0.61
N LYS A 53 8.07 -14.69 0.24
CA LYS A 53 9.44 -14.94 0.71
C LYS A 53 9.55 -16.31 1.40
N ALA A 54 8.63 -16.61 2.33
CA ALA A 54 8.61 -17.88 3.03
C ALA A 54 8.30 -19.06 2.09
N ALA A 55 7.38 -18.88 1.15
CA ALA A 55 7.07 -19.89 0.14
C ALA A 55 8.28 -20.21 -0.75
N ASN A 56 9.04 -19.19 -1.18
CA ASN A 56 10.22 -19.37 -2.01
C ASN A 56 11.38 -20.02 -1.24
N GLU A 57 11.58 -19.70 0.03
CA GLU A 57 12.62 -20.35 0.86
C GLU A 57 12.35 -21.85 1.03
N LYS A 58 11.09 -22.24 1.25
CA LYS A 58 10.71 -23.66 1.34
C LYS A 58 11.01 -24.41 0.03
N ARG A 59 10.69 -23.80 -1.11
CA ARG A 59 10.95 -24.38 -2.44
C ARG A 59 12.45 -24.53 -2.75
N GLY A 60 13.28 -23.62 -2.26
CA GLY A 60 14.74 -23.70 -2.45
C GLY A 60 15.41 -24.80 -1.61
N LYS A 61 14.80 -25.17 -0.47
CA LYS A 61 15.30 -26.24 0.40
C LYS A 61 14.96 -27.65 -0.10
N ASP A 62 13.84 -27.82 -0.80
CA ASP A 62 13.43 -29.09 -1.40
C ASP A 62 14.23 -29.47 -2.68
N MET A 63 15.06 -28.56 -3.20
CA MET A 63 15.91 -28.82 -4.38
C MET A 63 17.41 -29.02 -4.04
N GLY A 64 17.76 -29.13 -2.76
CA GLY A 64 19.14 -29.29 -2.27
C GLY A 64 19.47 -30.69 -1.80
#